data_AF-A0AAV6UII8-F1
#
_entry.id   AF-A0AAV6UII8-F1
#
_cell.length_a   1.000
_cell.length_b   1.000
_cell.length_c   1.000
_cell.angle_alpha   90.00
_cell.angle_beta   90.00
_cell.angle_gamma   90.00
#
_symmetry.space_group_name_H-M   'P 1'
#
loop_
_entity.id
_entity.type
_entity.pdbx_description
1 polymer ?
#
loop_
_entity_poly.entity_id
_entity_poly.type
_entity_poly.pdbx_seq_one_letter_code
_entity_poly.pdbx_strand_id
1 'polypeptide(L)'
;MLDQALQHIYRAIGSKKIPFENGLMMHFDSHPDLVVPKHLDAERIYEKQYVINCLSIENWIIPAVYAGHFNSLVWMKPFWATQIDNGLHPFKLGVEKTSKELK
;
A
#
# COMPACT_ATOMS: atom_id res chain seq x y z
N MET A 1 4.71 17.93 2.51
CA MET A 1 3.30 18.33 2.77
C MET A 1 2.31 17.23 2.38
N LEU A 2 2.62 16.36 1.39
CA LEU A 2 1.79 15.21 1.00
C LEU A 2 2.02 13.92 1.85
N ASP A 3 2.98 13.90 2.78
CA ASP A 3 3.31 12.74 3.62
C ASP A 3 2.36 12.54 4.82
N GLN A 4 1.47 13.50 5.08
CA GLN A 4 0.63 13.50 6.29
C GLN A 4 -0.43 12.40 6.28
N ALA A 5 -1.00 12.06 5.12
CA ALA A 5 -2.05 11.03 5.02
C ALA A 5 -1.51 9.65 5.46
N LEU A 6 -0.34 9.26 4.97
CA LEU A 6 0.31 8.00 5.34
C LEU A 6 0.60 7.94 6.85
N GLN A 7 1.11 9.04 7.41
CA GLN A 7 1.36 9.14 8.85
C GLN A 7 0.08 8.98 9.68
N HIS A 8 -1.05 9.53 9.22
CA HIS A 8 -2.34 9.39 9.91
C HIS A 8 -2.84 7.94 9.90
N ILE A 9 -2.73 7.25 8.77
CA ILE A 9 -3.11 5.84 8.64
C ILE A 9 -2.25 4.97 9.57
N TYR A 10 -0.93 5.09 9.49
CA TYR A 10 -0.01 4.31 10.34
C TYR A 10 -0.20 4.62 11.83
N ARG A 11 -0.52 5.87 12.18
CA ARG A 11 -0.88 6.23 13.56
C ARG A 11 -2.20 5.57 13.99
N ALA A 12 -3.20 5.49 13.12
CA ALA A 12 -4.46 4.81 13.42
C ALA A 12 -4.26 3.30 13.62
N ILE A 13 -3.43 2.66 12.81
CA ILE A 13 -3.00 1.25 12.97
C ILE A 13 -2.29 1.07 14.31
N GLY A 14 -1.24 1.86 14.58
CA GLY A 14 -0.44 1.74 15.81
C GLY A 14 -1.20 2.07 17.09
N SER A 15 -2.22 2.95 17.01
CA SER A 15 -3.14 3.24 18.12
C SER A 15 -4.35 2.31 18.18
N LYS A 16 -4.40 1.26 17.35
CA LYS A 16 -5.46 0.24 17.28
C LYS A 16 -6.86 0.81 17.04
N LYS A 17 -6.95 1.99 16.41
CA LYS A 17 -8.23 2.57 15.97
C LYS A 17 -8.79 1.87 14.74
N ILE A 18 -7.91 1.26 13.96
CA ILE A 18 -8.23 0.34 12.88
C ILE A 18 -7.50 -0.98 13.11
N PRO A 19 -7.97 -2.10 12.51
CA PRO A 19 -7.32 -3.40 12.65
C PRO A 19 -5.83 -3.35 12.31
N PHE A 20 -5.03 -4.14 13.02
CA PHE A 20 -3.60 -4.23 12.78
C PHE A 20 -3.27 -5.06 11.53
N GLU A 21 -4.11 -6.03 11.22
CA GLU A 21 -3.94 -6.97 10.11
C GLU A 21 -5.28 -7.26 9.43
N ASN A 22 -5.21 -7.76 8.19
CA ASN A 22 -6.37 -8.26 7.43
C ASN A 22 -7.50 -7.24 7.24
N GLY A 23 -7.17 -5.95 7.20
CA GLY A 23 -8.13 -4.90 6.91
C GLY A 23 -8.62 -4.92 5.45
N LEU A 24 -9.84 -4.43 5.25
CA LEU A 24 -10.36 -4.04 3.95
C LEU A 24 -10.09 -2.55 3.74
N MET A 25 -9.43 -2.20 2.63
CA MET A 25 -9.21 -0.81 2.24
C MET A 25 -10.18 -0.38 1.15
N MET A 26 -10.87 0.74 1.36
CA MET A 26 -11.67 1.40 0.32
C MET A 26 -10.91 2.63 -0.17
N HIS A 27 -10.45 2.61 -1.42
CA HIS A 27 -9.67 3.68 -2.05
C HIS A 27 -10.51 4.44 -3.05
N PHE A 28 -10.72 5.73 -2.81
CA PHE A 28 -11.48 6.62 -3.69
C PHE A 28 -10.52 7.62 -4.33
N ASP A 29 -10.06 7.30 -5.54
CA ASP A 29 -9.14 8.16 -6.28
C ASP A 29 -9.22 7.85 -7.78
N SER A 30 -8.81 8.79 -8.62
CA SER A 30 -8.57 8.54 -10.05
C SER A 30 -7.32 7.71 -10.32
N HIS A 31 -6.41 7.57 -9.35
CA HIS A 31 -5.20 6.77 -9.45
C HIS A 31 -5.29 5.52 -8.56
N PRO A 32 -4.76 4.38 -9.00
CA PRO A 32 -4.79 3.16 -8.19
C PRO A 32 -3.83 3.23 -7.01
N ASP A 33 -2.76 4.01 -7.09
CA ASP A 33 -1.66 4.09 -6.11
C ASP A 33 -1.01 2.73 -5.76
N LEU A 34 -1.05 1.82 -6.73
CA LEU A 34 -0.52 0.45 -6.66
C LEU A 34 0.88 0.31 -7.27
N VAL A 35 1.61 1.41 -7.46
CA VAL A 35 2.96 1.33 -8.01
C VAL A 35 3.85 0.59 -7.01
N VAL A 36 4.60 -0.41 -7.49
CA VAL A 36 5.57 -1.13 -6.65
C VAL A 36 6.81 -0.25 -6.44
N PRO A 37 7.22 0.04 -5.19
CA PRO A 37 8.37 0.90 -4.93
C PRO A 37 9.70 0.19 -5.29
N LYS A 38 10.51 0.83 -6.13
CA LYS A 38 11.72 0.22 -6.73
C LYS A 38 12.92 0.03 -5.80
N HIS A 39 12.88 0.54 -4.58
CA HIS A 39 14.03 0.49 -3.64
C HIS A 39 13.61 0.26 -2.19
N LEU A 40 12.47 -0.42 -1.99
CA LEU A 40 12.02 -0.77 -0.65
C LEU A 40 12.59 -2.14 -0.26
N ASP A 41 13.37 -2.14 0.82
CA ASP A 41 13.87 -3.34 1.48
C ASP A 41 12.74 -3.98 2.28
N ALA A 42 12.26 -5.12 1.79
CA ALA A 42 11.14 -5.83 2.36
C ALA A 42 11.41 -6.36 3.79
N GLU A 43 12.68 -6.55 4.19
CA GLU A 43 13.04 -6.98 5.55
C GLU A 43 12.77 -5.88 6.59
N ARG A 44 12.72 -4.62 6.13
CA ARG A 44 12.57 -3.42 6.96
C ARG A 44 11.15 -2.86 6.94
N ILE A 45 10.17 -3.61 6.42
CA ILE A 45 8.78 -3.14 6.26
C ILE A 45 8.11 -2.75 7.58
N TYR A 46 8.55 -3.30 8.71
CA TYR A 46 8.00 -2.95 10.03
C TYR A 46 8.72 -1.75 10.68
N GLU A 47 9.80 -1.25 10.07
CA GLU A 47 10.50 -0.06 10.54
C GLU A 47 9.77 1.20 10.06
N LYS A 48 8.89 1.75 10.91
CA LYS A 48 8.06 2.93 10.61
C LYS A 48 8.82 4.06 9.92
N GLN A 49 9.97 4.48 10.47
CA GLN A 49 10.70 5.64 9.93
C GLN A 49 11.31 5.35 8.56
N TYR A 50 11.78 4.13 8.35
CA TYR A 50 12.30 3.69 7.06
C TYR A 50 11.19 3.73 6.00
N VAL A 51 10.05 3.09 6.29
CA VAL A 51 8.91 3.03 5.38
C VAL A 51 8.37 4.41 5.03
N ILE A 52 8.16 5.29 6.02
CA ILE A 52 7.66 6.65 5.77
C ILE A 52 8.64 7.45 4.89
N ASN A 53 9.95 7.22 5.03
CA ASN A 53 10.96 7.93 4.25
C ASN A 53 11.12 7.38 2.82
N CYS A 54 10.73 6.12 2.58
CA CYS A 54 10.87 5.46 1.29
C CYS A 54 9.62 5.58 0.40
N LEU A 55 8.46 5.92 0.97
CA LEU A 55 7.18 5.91 0.27
C LEU A 55 6.68 7.30 -0.12
N SER A 56 5.90 7.30 -1.18
CA SER A 56 5.18 8.43 -1.74
C SER A 56 3.69 8.07 -1.89
N ILE A 57 2.87 9.08 -2.17
CA ILE A 57 1.42 8.91 -2.33
C ILE A 57 1.03 7.92 -3.44
N GLU A 58 1.89 7.69 -4.42
CA GLU A 58 1.63 6.83 -5.58
C GLU A 58 1.98 5.34 -5.36
N ASN A 59 2.72 5.02 -4.29
CA ASN A 59 3.34 3.69 -4.11
C ASN A 59 3.21 3.09 -2.70
N TRP A 60 2.35 3.65 -1.85
CA TRP A 60 2.27 3.26 -0.44
C TRP A 60 1.38 2.03 -0.18
N ILE A 61 0.43 1.73 -1.06
CA ILE A 61 -0.58 0.67 -0.82
C ILE A 61 0.07 -0.71 -0.84
N ILE A 62 0.90 -0.99 -1.84
CA ILE A 62 1.55 -2.30 -2.00
C ILE A 62 2.38 -2.69 -0.76
N PRO A 63 3.26 -1.83 -0.21
CA PRO A 63 3.93 -2.06 1.06
C PRO A 63 3.00 -2.37 2.24
N ALA A 64 1.86 -1.66 2.35
CA ALA A 64 0.90 -1.90 3.43
C ALA A 64 0.17 -3.24 3.30
N VAL A 65 -0.12 -3.68 2.07
CA VAL A 65 -0.63 -5.03 1.79
C VAL A 65 0.42 -6.08 2.11
N TYR A 66 1.68 -5.87 1.69
CA TYR A 66 2.79 -6.78 1.99
C TYR A 66 3.06 -6.92 3.50
N ALA A 67 2.93 -5.82 4.26
CA ALA A 67 3.02 -5.81 5.73
C ALA A 67 1.84 -6.53 6.42
N GLY A 68 0.82 -6.96 5.68
CA GLY A 68 -0.36 -7.66 6.21
C GLY A 68 -1.44 -6.75 6.79
N HIS A 69 -1.27 -5.42 6.76
CA HIS A 69 -2.28 -4.48 7.27
C HIS A 69 -3.60 -4.58 6.51
N PHE A 70 -3.52 -4.82 5.20
CA PHE A 70 -4.66 -5.02 4.33
C PHE A 70 -4.50 -6.31 3.53
N ASN A 71 -5.59 -7.05 3.33
CA ASN A 71 -5.61 -8.22 2.45
C ASN A 71 -6.54 -8.05 1.25
N SER A 72 -7.37 -7.01 1.26
CA SER A 72 -8.39 -6.74 0.26
C SER A 72 -8.44 -5.24 -0.02
N LEU A 73 -8.55 -4.89 -1.29
CA LEU A 73 -8.62 -3.52 -1.77
C LEU A 73 -9.82 -3.36 -2.70
N VAL A 74 -10.65 -2.36 -2.43
CA VAL A 74 -11.68 -1.89 -3.34
C VAL A 74 -11.27 -0.51 -3.84
N TRP A 75 -10.94 -0.41 -5.12
CA TRP A 75 -10.64 0.86 -5.76
C TRP A 75 -11.88 1.39 -6.49
N MET A 76 -12.46 2.47 -5.96
CA MET A 76 -13.58 3.18 -6.55
C MET A 76 -13.04 4.36 -7.35
N LYS A 77 -13.07 4.22 -8.68
CA LYS A 77 -12.51 5.20 -9.63
C LYS A 77 -13.59 5.82 -10.52
N PRO A 78 -13.38 7.06 -11.02
CA PRO A 78 -14.27 7.65 -11.99
C PRO A 78 -14.20 6.91 -13.34
N PHE A 79 -15.25 7.04 -14.16
CA PHE A 79 -15.37 6.30 -15.41
C PHE A 79 -14.25 6.57 -16.42
N TRP A 80 -13.55 7.72 -16.31
CA TRP A 80 -12.44 8.10 -17.18
C TRP A 80 -11.08 7.58 -16.73
N ALA A 81 -10.96 6.99 -15.53
CA ALA A 81 -9.71 6.37 -15.08
C ALA A 81 -9.59 4.98 -15.72
N THR A 82 -8.71 4.82 -16.71
CA THR A 82 -8.58 3.60 -17.52
C THR A 82 -7.34 2.77 -17.19
N GLN A 83 -6.63 3.04 -16.09
CA GLN A 83 -5.36 2.38 -15.76
C GLN A 83 -5.52 0.88 -15.46
N ILE A 84 -6.63 0.48 -14.81
CA ILE A 84 -7.02 -0.92 -14.58
C ILE A 84 -8.50 -1.03 -14.88
N ASP A 85 -8.91 -2.09 -15.57
CA ASP A 85 -10.32 -2.34 -15.88
C ASP A 85 -11.14 -2.65 -14.63
N ASN A 86 -12.45 -2.39 -14.69
CA ASN A 86 -13.36 -2.77 -13.60
C ASN A 86 -13.44 -4.29 -13.50
N GLY A 87 -13.33 -4.84 -12.29
CA GLY A 87 -13.44 -6.28 -12.08
C GLY A 87 -12.74 -6.74 -10.81
N LEU A 88 -12.68 -8.06 -10.64
CA LEU A 88 -11.92 -8.70 -9.57
C LEU A 88 -10.52 -9.03 -10.09
N HIS A 89 -9.51 -8.48 -9.44
CA HIS A 89 -8.11 -8.65 -9.81
C HIS A 89 -7.35 -9.35 -8.68
N PRO A 90 -7.30 -10.69 -8.65
CA PRO A 90 -6.45 -11.39 -7.70
C PRO A 90 -4.98 -11.19 -8.08
N PHE A 91 -4.19 -10.71 -7.13
CA PHE A 91 -2.74 -10.57 -7.29
C PHE A 91 -2.03 -11.24 -6.12
N LYS A 92 -0.74 -11.56 -6.33
CA LYS A 92 0.14 -12.11 -5.30
C LYS A 92 1.30 -11.13 -5.14
N LEU A 93 1.69 -10.90 -3.89
CA LEU A 93 2.88 -10.13 -3.57
C LEU A 93 3.92 -11.05 -2.97
N GLY A 94 5.18 -10.79 -3.29
CA GLY A 94 6.32 -11.46 -2.71
C GLY A 94 7.56 -10.60 -2.76
N VAL A 95 8.66 -11.20 -2.33
CA VAL A 95 9.99 -10.60 -2.41
C VAL A 95 10.79 -11.38 -3.43
N GLU A 96 11.41 -10.69 -4.36
CA GLU A 96 12.39 -11.31 -5.23
C GLU A 96 13.65 -11.63 -4.43
N LYS A 97 14.02 -12.92 -4.38
CA LYS A 97 15.09 -13.43 -3.51
C LYS A 97 16.46 -12.79 -3.77
N THR A 98 16.73 -12.33 -5.00
CA THR A 98 18.04 -11.80 -5.39
C THR A 98 18.15 -10.29 -5.11
N SER A 99 17.14 -9.51 -5.50
CA SER A 99 17.13 -8.05 -5.34
C SER A 99 16.63 -7.59 -3.98
N LYS A 100 15.92 -8.46 -3.24
CA LYS A 100 15.13 -8.14 -2.04
C LYS A 100 14.01 -7.10 -2.27
N GLU A 101 13.68 -6.83 -3.53
CA GLU A 101 12.62 -5.91 -3.92
C GLU A 101 11.25 -6.60 -3.86
N LEU A 102 10.21 -5.81 -3.60
CA LEU A 102 8.82 -6.25 -3.71
C LEU A 102 8.46 -6.52 -5.18
N LYS A 103 7.70 -7.59 -5.43
CA LYS A 103 7.11 -7.93 -6.73
C LYS A 103 5.70 -8.49 -6.59
#